data_AF-A0A918JZL3-F1
#
_entry.id   AF-A0A918JZL3-F1
#
_cell.length_a   1.000
_cell.length_b   1.000
_cell.length_c   1.000
_cell.angle_alpha   90.00
_cell.angle_beta   90.00
_cell.angle_gamma   90.00
#
_symmetry.space_group_name_H-M   'P 1'
#
loop_
_entity.id
_entity.type
_entity.pdbx_description
1 polymer ?
#
loop_
_entity_poly.entity_id
_entity_poly.type
_entity_poly.pdbx_seq_one_letter_code
_entity_poly.pdbx_strand_id
1 'polypeptide(L)'
;MSVHDDLTSVQRCLDDLLRSVGRLEQQMGGGLEMRRVRTDADHLRESVALLREAVPALAAPRRPDLLTIPDTPYDTTLWTDSDDEGLGARDRHAP
;
A
#
# COMPACT_ATOMS: atom_id res chain seq x y z
N MET A 1 6.24 -0.11 -26.35
CA MET A 1 6.09 1.16 -25.61
C MET A 1 6.93 1.04 -24.35
N SER A 2 7.59 2.12 -23.93
CA SER A 2 8.34 2.15 -22.66
C SER A 2 7.38 2.34 -21.49
N VAL A 3 7.76 1.88 -20.28
CA VAL A 3 7.02 2.14 -19.03
C VAL A 3 6.76 3.64 -18.83
N HIS A 4 7.70 4.49 -19.27
CA HIS A 4 7.52 5.95 -19.24
C HIS A 4 6.44 6.45 -20.21
N ASP A 5 6.32 5.84 -21.39
CA ASP A 5 5.28 6.18 -22.37
C ASP A 5 3.91 5.78 -21.84
N ASP A 6 3.81 4.60 -21.25
CA ASP A 6 2.58 4.08 -20.64
C ASP A 6 2.12 4.98 -19.49
N LEU A 7 3.04 5.38 -18.59
CA LEU A 7 2.72 6.31 -17.50
C LEU A 7 2.30 7.68 -18.00
N THR A 8 2.94 8.19 -19.06
CA THR A 8 2.53 9.46 -19.68
C THR A 8 1.13 9.35 -20.29
N SER A 9 0.81 8.21 -20.91
CA SER A 9 -0.53 7.94 -21.44
C SER A 9 -1.57 7.89 -20.33
N VAL A 10 -1.28 7.18 -19.22
CA VAL A 10 -2.17 7.11 -18.05
C VAL A 10 -2.41 8.49 -17.45
N GLN A 11 -1.38 9.32 -17.31
CA GLN A 11 -1.51 10.69 -16.80
C GLN A 11 -2.46 11.54 -17.65
N ARG A 12 -2.34 11.47 -18.98
CA ARG A 12 -3.26 12.18 -19.90
C ARG A 12 -4.69 11.68 -19.76
N CYS A 13 -4.90 10.36 -19.68
CA CYS A 13 -6.23 9.80 -19.46
C CYS A 13 -6.83 10.25 -18.12
N LEU A 14 -6.02 10.40 -17.07
CA LEU A 14 -6.47 10.93 -15.78
C LEU A 14 -6.81 12.41 -15.83
N ASP A 15 -6.04 13.23 -16.55
CA ASP A 15 -6.38 14.63 -16.81
C ASP A 15 -7.75 14.74 -17.51
N ASP A 16 -8.01 13.89 -18.50
CA ASP A 16 -9.27 13.83 -19.24
C ASP A 16 -10.44 13.37 -18.35
N LEU A 17 -10.19 12.38 -17.48
CA LEU A 17 -11.14 11.91 -16.49
C LEU A 17 -11.52 13.03 -15.51
N LEU A 18 -10.54 13.72 -14.92
CA LEU A 18 -10.76 14.81 -13.98
C LEU A 18 -11.56 15.96 -14.62
N ARG A 19 -11.24 16.32 -15.87
CA ARG A 19 -12.03 17.29 -16.63
C ARG A 19 -13.47 16.84 -16.83
N SER A 20 -13.68 15.55 -17.08
CA SER A 20 -15.03 14.97 -17.28
C SER A 20 -15.83 14.91 -15.98
N VAL A 21 -15.19 14.52 -14.87
CA VAL A 21 -15.74 14.55 -13.51
C VAL A 21 -16.13 15.98 -13.11
N GLY A 22 -15.31 16.99 -13.42
CA GLY A 22 -15.64 18.39 -13.16
C GLY A 22 -16.88 18.88 -13.93
N ARG A 23 -17.02 18.50 -15.21
CA ARG A 23 -18.25 18.78 -15.98
C ARG A 23 -19.46 18.07 -15.40
N LEU A 24 -19.27 16.84 -14.93
CA LEU A 24 -20.30 16.02 -14.32
C LEU A 24 -20.82 16.65 -13.01
N GLU A 25 -19.90 17.14 -12.18
CA GLU A 25 -20.23 17.86 -10.94
C GLU A 25 -21.01 19.15 -11.21
N GLN A 26 -20.68 19.89 -12.28
CA GLN A 26 -21.45 21.08 -12.67
C GLN A 26 -22.89 20.74 -13.08
N GLN A 27 -23.13 19.56 -13.66
CA GLN A 27 -24.45 19.14 -14.14
C GLN A 27 -25.31 18.49 -13.05
N MET A 28 -24.70 17.70 -12.17
CA MET A 28 -25.40 16.92 -11.14
C MET A 28 -25.31 17.52 -9.73
N GLY A 29 -24.48 18.54 -9.54
CA GLY A 29 -24.23 19.16 -8.24
C GLY A 29 -23.29 18.36 -7.32
N GLY A 30 -22.94 18.95 -6.18
CA GLY A 30 -21.95 18.44 -5.24
C GLY A 30 -22.46 17.39 -4.24
N GLY A 31 -23.24 16.41 -4.70
CA GLY A 31 -23.74 15.30 -3.87
C GLY A 31 -22.63 14.43 -3.27
N LEU A 32 -22.97 13.55 -2.32
CA LEU A 32 -21.97 12.68 -1.67
C LEU A 32 -21.22 11.80 -2.67
N GLU A 33 -21.94 11.17 -3.61
CA GLU A 33 -21.33 10.35 -4.67
C GLU A 33 -20.38 11.16 -5.54
N MET A 34 -20.75 12.40 -5.89
CA MET A 34 -19.90 13.28 -6.71
C MET A 34 -18.61 13.66 -5.98
N ARG A 35 -18.70 13.98 -4.68
CA ARG A 35 -17.52 14.26 -3.86
C ARG A 35 -16.62 13.05 -3.75
N ARG A 36 -17.18 11.85 -3.56
CA ARG A 36 -16.42 10.61 -3.49
C ARG A 36 -15.66 10.34 -4.80
N VAL A 37 -16.34 10.42 -5.94
CA VAL A 37 -15.71 10.24 -7.26
C VAL A 37 -14.56 11.23 -7.48
N ARG A 38 -14.74 12.49 -7.09
CA ARG A 38 -13.67 13.50 -7.18
C ARG A 38 -12.48 13.14 -6.30
N THR A 39 -12.73 12.83 -5.03
CA THR A 39 -11.67 12.42 -4.09
C THR A 39 -10.91 11.19 -4.60
N ASP A 40 -11.61 10.18 -5.11
CA ASP A 40 -10.99 8.96 -5.64
C ASP A 40 -10.14 9.26 -6.90
N ALA A 41 -10.61 10.15 -7.78
CA ALA A 41 -9.87 10.56 -8.97
C ALA A 41 -8.60 11.38 -8.62
N ASP A 42 -8.68 12.26 -7.62
CA ASP A 42 -7.54 13.02 -7.11
C ASP A 42 -6.51 12.09 -6.45
N HIS A 43 -6.96 11.14 -5.63
CA HIS A 43 -6.08 10.11 -5.03
C HIS A 43 -5.42 9.22 -6.09
N LEU A 44 -6.14 8.85 -7.14
CA LEU A 44 -5.57 8.06 -8.23
C LEU A 44 -4.49 8.86 -8.98
N ARG A 45 -4.71 10.17 -9.21
CA ARG A 45 -3.69 11.06 -9.79
C ARG A 45 -2.43 11.10 -8.94
N GLU A 46 -2.56 11.28 -7.63
CA GLU A 46 -1.45 11.27 -6.69
C GLU A 46 -0.72 9.92 -6.69
N SER A 47 -1.46 8.82 -6.64
CA SER A 47 -0.90 7.47 -6.66
C SER A 47 -0.08 7.21 -7.93
N VAL A 48 -0.53 7.67 -9.09
CA VAL A 48 0.22 7.55 -10.36
C VAL A 48 1.46 8.46 -10.37
N ALA A 49 1.40 9.64 -9.73
CA ALA A 49 2.58 10.48 -9.59
C ALA A 49 3.67 9.80 -8.74
N LEU A 50 3.28 9.22 -7.60
CA LEU A 50 4.17 8.43 -6.74
C LEU A 50 4.72 7.21 -7.46
N LEU A 51 3.90 6.50 -8.24
CA LEU A 51 4.35 5.36 -9.03
C LEU A 51 5.43 5.77 -10.03
N ARG A 52 5.26 6.92 -10.71
CA ARG A 52 6.28 7.45 -11.65
C ARG A 52 7.61 7.73 -10.95
N GLU A 53 7.56 8.28 -9.74
CA GLU A 53 8.75 8.54 -8.92
C GLU A 53 9.43 7.25 -8.45
N ALA A 54 8.65 6.18 -8.23
CA ALA A 54 9.17 4.87 -7.84
C ALA A 54 9.81 4.07 -9.00
N VAL A 55 9.49 4.38 -10.26
CA VAL A 55 9.99 3.61 -11.43
C VAL A 55 11.51 3.41 -11.44
N PRO A 56 12.36 4.43 -11.19
CA PRO A 56 13.81 4.24 -11.17
C PRO A 56 14.26 3.21 -10.12
N ALA A 57 13.62 3.20 -8.95
CA ALA A 57 13.92 2.27 -7.87
C ALA A 57 13.42 0.85 -8.18
N LEU A 58 12.31 0.71 -8.91
CA LEU A 58 11.78 -0.59 -9.37
C LEU A 58 12.58 -1.18 -10.53
N ALA A 59 13.18 -0.33 -11.37
CA ALA A 59 14.01 -0.73 -12.50
C ALA A 59 15.43 -1.16 -12.08
N ALA A 60 15.90 -0.74 -10.90
CA ALA A 60 17.18 -1.16 -10.38
C ALA A 60 17.14 -2.63 -9.94
N PRO A 61 18.15 -3.46 -10.27
CA PRO A 61 18.23 -4.82 -9.76
C PRO A 61 18.35 -4.79 -8.24
N ARG A 62 17.25 -5.11 -7.56
CA ARG A 62 17.18 -5.13 -6.10
C ARG A 62 17.90 -6.39 -5.62
N ARG A 63 19.20 -6.30 -5.37
CA ARG A 63 19.84 -7.22 -4.43
C ARG A 63 19.22 -6.91 -3.06
N PRO A 64 18.47 -7.84 -2.45
CA PRO A 64 18.03 -7.61 -1.08
C PRO A 64 19.28 -7.39 -0.23
N ASP A 65 19.28 -6.34 0.58
CA ASP A 65 20.28 -6.22 1.64
C ASP A 65 20.09 -7.42 2.56
N LEU A 66 21.00 -8.39 2.43
CA LEU A 66 21.03 -9.57 3.27
C LEU A 66 21.55 -9.13 4.63
N LEU A 67 20.64 -8.97 5.59
CA LEU A 67 21.02 -8.84 6.99
C LEU A 67 21.48 -10.22 7.47
N THR A 68 22.76 -10.35 7.79
CA THR A 68 23.29 -11.55 8.43
C THR A 68 22.67 -11.68 9.81
N ILE A 69 21.76 -12.65 9.98
CA ILE A 69 21.28 -13.05 11.30
C ILE A 69 22.35 -13.95 11.90
N PRO A 70 22.97 -13.58 13.03
CA PRO A 70 23.96 -14.43 13.67
C PRO A 70 23.32 -15.73 14.17
N ASP A 71 23.95 -16.87 13.91
CA ASP A 71 23.58 -18.18 14.49
C ASP A 71 23.93 -18.28 16.00
N THR A 72 24.20 -17.15 16.64
CA THR A 72 24.54 -17.12 18.07
C THR A 72 23.27 -17.47 18.86
N PRO A 73 23.30 -18.51 19.71
CA PRO A 73 22.16 -18.84 20.55
C PRO A 73 21.75 -17.61 21.37
N TYR A 74 20.45 -17.37 21.48
CA TYR A 74 19.94 -16.31 22.35
C TYR A 74 20.37 -16.56 23.80
N ASP A 75 20.60 -15.48 24.53
CA ASP A 75 20.83 -15.55 25.97
C ASP A 75 19.55 -16.11 26.63
N THR A 76 19.69 -17.29 27.25
CA THR A 76 18.58 -17.98 27.91
C THR A 76 18.05 -17.23 29.13
N THR A 77 18.83 -16.29 29.68
CA THR A 77 18.40 -15.45 30.81
C THR A 77 17.29 -14.47 30.42
N LEU A 78 17.16 -14.14 29.13
CA LEU A 78 16.07 -13.30 28.60
C LEU A 78 14.68 -13.92 28.77
N TRP A 79 14.61 -15.23 29.04
CA TRP A 79 13.37 -16.02 29.09
C TRP A 79 13.15 -16.71 30.45
N THR A 80 13.94 -16.35 31.47
CA THR A 80 13.93 -17.04 32.78
C THR A 80 12.65 -16.81 33.58
N ASP A 81 12.01 -15.65 33.40
CA ASP A 81 10.74 -15.30 34.06
C ASP A 81 9.57 -15.27 33.06
N SER A 82 9.75 -15.87 31.87
CA SER A 82 8.64 -16.07 30.95
C SER A 82 7.71 -17.14 31.51
N ASP A 83 6.46 -16.77 31.80
CA ASP A 83 5.44 -17.74 32.16
C ASP A 83 5.27 -18.73 30.99
N ASP A 84 5.56 -20.01 31.25
CA ASP A 84 5.15 -21.08 30.36
C ASP A 84 3.62 -21.15 30.46
N GLU A 85 2.93 -20.42 29.58
CA GLU A 85 1.50 -20.60 29.34
C GLU A 85 1.30 -22.05 28.87
N GLY A 86 1.18 -22.94 29.84
CA GLY A 86 1.06 -24.36 29.63
C GLY A 86 -0.08 -24.61 28.65
N LEU A 87 0.26 -25.30 27.56
CA LEU A 87 -0.69 -25.78 26.56
C LEU A 87 -1.98 -26.21 27.25
N GLY A 88 -3.06 -25.50 26.96
CA GLY A 88 -4.32 -25.51 27.72
C GLY A 88 -4.66 -26.88 28.31
N ALA A 89 -4.88 -26.91 29.63
CA ALA A 89 -5.19 -28.11 30.40
C ALA A 89 -6.14 -29.04 29.63
N ARG A 90 -5.72 -30.29 29.40
CA ARG A 90 -6.48 -31.31 28.64
C ARG A 90 -7.86 -31.61 29.22
N ASP A 91 -8.14 -31.18 30.45
CA ASP A 91 -9.35 -31.55 31.21
C ASP A 91 -10.24 -30.38 31.65
N ARG A 92 -10.11 -29.18 31.05
CA ARG A 92 -11.07 -28.10 31.31
C ARG A 92 -12.04 -27.99 30.13
N HIS A 93 -13.15 -28.73 30.22
CA HIS A 93 -14.32 -28.43 29.40
C HIS A 93 -14.83 -27.04 29.81
N ALA A 94 -14.78 -26.07 28.89
CA ALA A 94 -15.43 -24.79 29.10
C ALA A 94 -16.95 -25.00 29.23
N PRO A 95 -17.64 -24.24 30.11
CA PRO A 95 -19.08 -24.38 30.32
C PRO A 95 -19.90 -24.06 29.07
#